data_AF-A0A932SCW4-F1
#
_entry.id   AF-A0A932SCW4-F1
#
_cell.length_a   1.000
_cell.length_b   1.000
_cell.length_c   1.000
_cell.angle_alpha   90.00
_cell.angle_beta   90.00
_cell.angle_gamma   90.00
#
_symmetry.space_group_name_H-M   'P 1'
#
loop_
_entity.id
_entity.type
_entity.pdbx_description
1 polymer ?
#
loop_
_entity_poly.entity_id
_entity_poly.type
_entity_poly.pdbx_seq_one_letter_code
_entity_poly.pdbx_strand_id
1 'polypeptide(L)'
;MKISKTAEELLELEETRELLDNYGDAYLIEKKKKKDLAKTCNYKKGVFYHATGGLGESGLGKALYLGKDRRALNNFYNLDGTEGCIEVYVGDPLFIDLVLYDQFDKFECVAKEKYPNEKYNAHLRLLALVLGYDGIRYYDPIATGEEFVLYNTDKVVLQKTKNKKK
;
A
#
# COMPACT_ATOMS: atom_id res chain seq x y z
N MET A 1 5.15 0.57 20.42
CA MET A 1 4.94 1.89 19.77
C MET A 1 3.44 2.09 19.59
N LYS A 2 2.86 3.19 20.07
CA LYS A 2 1.41 3.45 20.01
C LYS A 2 1.13 4.56 19.01
N ILE A 3 0.29 4.20 18.02
CA ILE A 3 -0.38 4.98 16.97
C ILE A 3 0.56 5.60 15.93
N SER A 4 0.53 4.99 14.74
CA SER A 4 0.94 5.61 13.49
C SER A 4 -0.08 6.69 13.12
N LYS A 5 0.40 7.72 12.47
CA LYS A 5 -0.46 8.72 11.84
C LYS A 5 -1.50 8.06 10.93
N THR A 6 -2.67 8.68 10.80
CA THR A 6 -3.66 8.33 9.77
C THR A 6 -3.15 8.73 8.39
N ALA A 7 -3.75 8.18 7.33
CA ALA A 7 -3.46 8.62 5.96
C ALA A 7 -3.64 10.13 5.79
N GLU A 8 -4.65 10.71 6.45
CA GLU A 8 -4.91 12.15 6.45
C GLU A 8 -3.83 12.93 7.21
N GLU A 9 -3.36 12.46 8.37
CA GLU A 9 -2.28 13.11 9.12
C GLU A 9 -0.93 13.04 8.39
N LEU A 10 -0.72 12.03 7.55
CA LEU A 10 0.47 11.88 6.71
C LEU A 10 0.47 12.84 5.52
N LEU A 11 -0.72 13.28 5.05
CA LEU A 11 -0.84 14.30 4.00
C LEU A 11 -0.33 15.68 4.44
N GLU A 12 -0.35 15.93 5.74
CA GLU A 12 0.05 17.21 6.31
C GLU A 12 1.54 17.31 6.62
N LEU A 13 2.31 16.23 6.39
CA LEU A 13 3.77 16.25 6.52
C LEU A 13 4.40 17.14 5.43
N GLU A 14 5.48 17.82 5.79
CA GLU A 14 6.22 18.70 4.87
C GLU A 14 6.77 17.90 3.68
N GLU A 15 7.37 16.75 3.95
CA GLU A 15 7.91 15.85 2.94
C GLU A 15 6.83 15.35 1.98
N THR A 16 5.62 15.07 2.49
CA THR A 16 4.47 14.69 1.64
C THR A 16 4.03 15.83 0.74
N ARG A 17 4.02 17.06 1.25
CA ARG A 17 3.66 18.24 0.45
C ARG A 17 4.69 18.48 -0.65
N GLU A 18 5.97 18.38 -0.34
CA GLU A 18 7.06 18.49 -1.33
C GLU A 18 6.95 17.44 -2.44
N LEU A 19 6.64 16.18 -2.09
CA LEU A 19 6.40 15.13 -3.07
C LEU A 19 5.21 15.45 -3.98
N LEU A 20 4.11 15.95 -3.42
CA LEU A 20 2.92 16.33 -4.18
C LEU A 20 3.15 17.58 -5.05
N ASP A 21 3.90 18.57 -4.58
CA ASP A 21 4.21 19.77 -5.36
C ASP A 21 5.05 19.42 -6.60
N ASN A 22 5.86 18.36 -6.52
CA ASN A 22 6.59 17.81 -7.67
C ASN A 22 5.74 16.89 -8.56
N TYR A 23 4.55 16.48 -8.13
CA TYR A 23 3.66 15.59 -8.88
C TYR A 23 2.96 16.30 -10.05
N GLY A 24 2.58 17.58 -9.87
CA GLY A 24 1.89 18.32 -10.90
C GLY A 24 1.37 19.67 -10.44
N ASP A 25 0.51 20.29 -11.26
CA ASP A 25 -0.12 21.55 -10.89
C ASP A 25 -1.14 21.39 -9.74
N ALA A 26 -1.57 22.51 -9.17
CA ALA A 26 -2.53 22.54 -8.07
C ALA A 26 -3.85 21.81 -8.38
N TYR A 27 -4.30 21.82 -9.64
CA TYR A 27 -5.53 21.13 -10.04
C TYR A 27 -5.34 19.61 -9.99
N LEU A 28 -4.22 19.09 -10.49
CA LEU A 28 -3.86 17.68 -10.43
C LEU A 28 -3.67 17.20 -8.98
N ILE A 29 -2.99 17.98 -8.15
CA ILE A 29 -2.78 17.68 -6.74
C ILE A 29 -4.12 17.58 -6.00
N GLU A 30 -5.01 18.56 -6.17
CA GLU A 30 -6.33 18.54 -5.52
C GLU A 30 -7.21 17.39 -6.00
N LYS A 31 -7.15 17.07 -7.30
CA LYS A 31 -7.82 15.88 -7.86
C LYS A 31 -7.31 14.61 -7.18
N LYS A 32 -5.99 14.48 -7.02
CA LYS A 32 -5.35 13.32 -6.39
C LYS A 32 -5.76 13.16 -4.93
N LYS A 33 -5.62 14.21 -4.11
CA LYS A 33 -6.07 14.23 -2.71
C LYS A 33 -7.53 13.83 -2.57
N LYS A 34 -8.37 14.27 -3.50
CA LYS A 34 -9.81 13.99 -3.46
C LYS A 34 -10.17 12.56 -3.85
N LYS A 35 -9.51 12.00 -4.86
CA LYS A 35 -9.93 10.75 -5.53
C LYS A 35 -9.03 9.56 -5.21
N ASP A 36 -7.73 9.75 -5.25
CA ASP A 36 -6.78 8.64 -5.37
C ASP A 36 -6.14 8.30 -4.03
N LEU A 37 -6.16 9.23 -3.07
CA LEU A 37 -5.63 9.02 -1.73
C LEU A 37 -6.65 8.36 -0.80
N ALA A 38 -6.18 7.36 -0.06
CA ALA A 38 -6.94 6.56 0.87
C ALA A 38 -7.46 7.42 2.04
N LYS A 39 -8.69 7.14 2.47
CA LYS A 39 -9.31 7.85 3.59
C LYS A 39 -9.63 6.87 4.70
N THR A 40 -9.15 7.15 5.91
CA THR A 40 -9.30 6.24 7.05
C THR A 40 -10.77 6.02 7.42
N CYS A 41 -11.64 6.98 7.11
CA CYS A 41 -13.09 6.82 7.27
C CYS A 41 -13.70 5.69 6.42
N ASN A 42 -13.03 5.24 5.37
CA ASN A 42 -13.47 4.13 4.52
C ASN A 42 -12.96 2.75 5.01
N TYR A 43 -12.11 2.72 6.04
CA TYR A 43 -11.41 1.51 6.44
C TYR A 43 -12.34 0.57 7.19
N LYS A 44 -12.23 -0.72 6.86
CA LYS A 44 -12.92 -1.80 7.57
C LYS A 44 -11.89 -2.67 8.28
N LYS A 45 -12.16 -3.02 9.53
CA LYS A 45 -11.27 -3.88 10.32
C LYS A 45 -11.07 -5.22 9.61
N GLY A 46 -9.81 -5.63 9.47
CA GLY A 46 -9.42 -6.90 8.84
C GLY A 46 -9.78 -7.04 7.35
N VAL A 47 -10.19 -5.97 6.67
CA VAL A 47 -10.48 -5.99 5.24
C VAL A 47 -9.42 -5.23 4.47
N PHE A 48 -8.95 -5.84 3.39
CA PHE A 48 -7.97 -5.29 2.47
C PHE A 48 -8.47 -5.45 1.04
N TYR A 49 -7.96 -4.64 0.14
CA TYR A 49 -8.35 -4.63 -1.26
C TYR A 49 -7.10 -4.72 -2.13
N HIS A 50 -7.22 -5.47 -3.23
CA HIS A 50 -6.16 -5.63 -4.22
C HIS A 50 -6.71 -5.23 -5.58
N ALA A 51 -5.96 -4.42 -6.33
CA ALA A 51 -6.31 -4.07 -7.70
C ALA A 51 -5.56 -4.99 -8.68
N THR A 52 -6.29 -5.68 -9.56
CA THR A 52 -5.71 -6.59 -10.57
C THR A 52 -5.46 -5.90 -11.92
N GLY A 53 -5.51 -4.56 -11.97
CA GLY A 53 -5.51 -3.74 -13.20
C GLY A 53 -4.25 -2.93 -13.46
N GLY A 54 -3.20 -3.09 -12.65
CA GLY A 54 -2.00 -2.27 -12.75
C GLY A 54 -0.97 -2.80 -13.75
N LEU A 55 -0.19 -1.89 -14.36
CA LEU A 55 0.99 -2.15 -15.21
C LEU A 55 2.14 -2.95 -14.54
N GLY A 56 1.91 -3.57 -13.38
CA GLY A 56 2.93 -4.14 -12.51
C GLY A 56 2.70 -5.58 -12.05
N GLU A 57 1.72 -6.33 -12.58
CA GLU A 57 1.57 -7.75 -12.19
C GLU A 57 2.83 -8.58 -12.51
N SER A 58 3.64 -8.15 -13.49
CA SER A 58 4.91 -8.77 -13.84
C SER A 58 6.09 -8.11 -13.12
N GLY A 59 6.28 -8.46 -11.85
CA GLY A 59 7.49 -8.03 -11.10
C GLY A 59 7.51 -8.38 -9.61
N LEU A 60 6.42 -8.91 -9.05
CA LEU A 60 6.14 -8.82 -7.61
C LEU A 60 6.54 -10.05 -6.78
N GLY A 61 7.16 -11.07 -7.38
CA GLY A 61 7.49 -12.31 -6.67
C GLY A 61 6.26 -12.92 -5.98
N LYS A 62 6.38 -13.31 -4.70
CA LYS A 62 5.28 -13.91 -3.89
C LYS A 62 4.54 -12.89 -3.00
N ALA A 63 4.66 -11.58 -3.24
CA ALA A 63 4.06 -10.56 -2.40
C ALA A 63 2.67 -10.12 -2.93
N LEU A 64 1.75 -9.78 -2.02
CA LEU A 64 0.43 -9.26 -2.33
C LEU A 64 0.33 -7.79 -1.93
N TYR A 65 0.08 -6.92 -2.91
CA TYR A 65 -0.12 -5.49 -2.68
C TYR A 65 -1.57 -5.21 -2.32
N LEU A 66 -1.76 -4.51 -1.21
CA LEU A 66 -3.05 -4.29 -0.58
C LEU A 66 -3.21 -2.81 -0.23
N GLY A 67 -4.45 -2.36 -0.25
CA GLY A 67 -4.85 -1.07 0.30
C GLY A 67 -6.10 -1.21 1.17
N LYS A 68 -6.38 -0.15 1.94
CA LYS A 68 -7.49 -0.13 2.91
C LYS A 68 -8.72 0.63 2.40
N ASP A 69 -8.58 1.38 1.30
CA ASP A 69 -9.65 2.12 0.66
C ASP A 69 -9.89 1.60 -0.77
N ARG A 70 -10.98 0.83 -0.93
CA ARG A 70 -11.40 0.29 -2.22
C ARG A 70 -11.55 1.35 -3.30
N ARG A 71 -12.06 2.53 -2.94
CA ARG A 71 -12.37 3.59 -3.91
C ARG A 71 -11.08 4.25 -4.38
N ALA A 72 -10.17 4.53 -3.47
CA ALA A 72 -8.84 5.08 -3.79
C ALA A 72 -8.08 4.17 -4.76
N LEU A 73 -7.96 2.87 -4.41
CA LEU A 73 -7.35 1.86 -5.27
C LEU A 73 -8.01 1.77 -6.64
N ASN A 74 -9.34 1.73 -6.70
CA ASN A 74 -10.04 1.66 -7.98
C ASN A 74 -9.83 2.91 -8.84
N ASN A 75 -9.75 4.09 -8.24
CA ASN A 75 -9.51 5.32 -8.98
C ASN A 75 -8.06 5.39 -9.51
N PHE A 76 -7.10 4.91 -8.74
CA PHE A 76 -5.68 4.98 -9.09
C PHE A 76 -5.24 3.88 -10.07
N TYR A 77 -5.63 2.62 -9.82
CA TYR A 77 -5.11 1.47 -10.56
C TYR A 77 -5.98 1.04 -11.75
N ASN A 78 -7.27 1.36 -11.78
CA ASN A 78 -8.17 0.96 -12.87
C ASN A 78 -8.53 2.15 -13.78
N LEU A 79 -7.54 2.98 -14.11
CA LEU A 79 -7.72 4.14 -15.00
C LEU A 79 -8.29 3.68 -16.35
N ASP A 80 -9.24 4.45 -16.88
CA ASP A 80 -9.94 4.23 -18.17
C ASP A 80 -10.94 3.06 -18.25
N GLY A 81 -11.22 2.36 -17.15
CA GLY A 81 -12.31 1.36 -17.09
C GLY A 81 -12.05 0.09 -17.91
N THR A 82 -10.86 -0.03 -18.49
CA THR A 82 -10.35 -1.21 -19.16
C THR A 82 -9.21 -1.77 -18.34
N GLU A 83 -9.46 -2.97 -17.80
CA GLU A 83 -8.53 -3.87 -17.13
C GLU A 83 -8.36 -3.65 -15.62
N GLY A 84 -8.77 -4.67 -14.84
CA GLY A 84 -8.68 -4.72 -13.39
C GLY A 84 -10.00 -4.89 -12.65
N CYS A 85 -10.03 -5.83 -11.70
CA CYS A 85 -11.04 -5.94 -10.67
C CYS A 85 -10.45 -5.46 -9.33
N ILE A 86 -11.31 -5.00 -8.41
CA ILE A 86 -10.90 -4.92 -7.00
C ILE A 86 -11.32 -6.19 -6.28
N GLU A 87 -10.33 -7.01 -5.93
CA GLU A 87 -10.49 -8.16 -5.06
C GLU A 87 -10.56 -7.74 -3.60
N VAL A 88 -11.23 -8.54 -2.78
CA VAL A 88 -11.40 -8.30 -1.35
C VAL A 88 -10.71 -9.41 -0.58
N TYR A 89 -9.79 -9.05 0.29
CA TYR A 89 -9.07 -9.95 1.17
C TYR A 89 -9.49 -9.69 2.63
N VAL A 90 -9.68 -10.75 3.39
CA VAL A 90 -10.03 -10.67 4.81
C VAL A 90 -9.00 -11.43 5.64
N GLY A 91 -8.51 -10.81 6.72
CA GLY A 91 -7.53 -11.42 7.60
C GLY A 91 -7.02 -10.45 8.66
N ASP A 92 -6.02 -10.90 9.43
CA ASP A 92 -5.36 -10.09 10.47
C ASP A 92 -3.83 -10.21 10.36
N PRO A 93 -3.23 -9.86 9.20
CA PRO A 93 -1.78 -9.84 9.05
C PRO A 93 -1.13 -8.78 9.95
N LEU A 94 0.03 -9.12 10.50
CA LEU A 94 0.84 -8.20 11.30
C LEU A 94 1.80 -7.42 10.41
N PHE A 95 1.51 -6.14 10.17
CA PHE A 95 2.39 -5.26 9.40
C PHE A 95 3.38 -4.51 10.29
N ILE A 96 4.62 -4.38 9.83
CA ILE A 96 5.51 -3.35 10.37
C ILE A 96 5.07 -2.00 9.84
N ASP A 97 5.01 -1.01 10.72
CA ASP A 97 4.55 0.33 10.40
C ASP A 97 5.72 1.23 10.02
N LEU A 98 5.80 1.57 8.73
CA LEU A 98 6.87 2.37 8.12
C LEU A 98 6.26 3.57 7.37
N VAL A 99 5.16 4.13 7.87
CA VAL A 99 4.48 5.26 7.22
C VAL A 99 5.24 6.59 7.33
N LEU A 100 6.20 6.69 8.25
CA LEU A 100 7.10 7.84 8.32
C LEU A 100 8.32 7.58 7.44
N TYR A 101 8.67 8.56 6.60
CA TYR A 101 9.78 8.45 5.64
C TYR A 101 11.10 8.09 6.33
N ASP A 102 11.43 8.72 7.46
CA ASP A 102 12.66 8.44 8.20
C ASP A 102 12.71 7.01 8.78
N GLN A 103 11.55 6.44 9.13
CA GLN A 103 11.44 5.07 9.61
C GLN A 103 11.60 4.09 8.45
N PHE A 104 10.99 4.39 7.30
CA PHE A 104 11.16 3.60 6.08
C PHE A 104 12.63 3.58 5.63
N ASP A 105 13.28 4.74 5.56
CA ASP A 105 14.68 4.88 5.13
C ASP A 105 15.65 4.11 6.06
N LYS A 106 15.45 4.23 7.38
CA LYS A 106 16.25 3.46 8.36
C LYS A 106 16.02 1.96 8.19
N PHE A 107 14.78 1.53 7.99
CA PHE A 107 14.45 0.13 7.79
C PHE A 107 15.08 -0.41 6.49
N GLU A 108 14.98 0.35 5.41
CA GLU A 108 15.56 -0.01 4.11
C GLU A 108 17.09 -0.09 4.19
N CYS A 109 17.74 0.87 4.86
CA CYS A 109 19.18 0.86 5.09
C CYS A 109 19.63 -0.41 5.82
N VAL A 110 19.01 -0.73 6.96
CA VAL A 110 19.29 -1.96 7.73
C VAL A 110 19.03 -3.22 6.88
N ALA A 111 17.97 -3.22 6.08
CA ALA A 111 17.66 -4.35 5.21
C ALA A 111 18.73 -4.56 4.12
N LYS A 112 19.18 -3.48 3.47
CA LYS A 112 20.24 -3.51 2.45
C LYS A 112 21.58 -3.93 3.05
N GLU A 113 21.93 -3.48 4.25
CA GLU A 113 23.15 -3.90 4.94
C GLU A 113 23.13 -5.40 5.29
N LYS A 114 21.99 -5.91 5.76
CA LYS A 114 21.85 -7.32 6.17
C LYS A 114 21.72 -8.27 4.98
N TYR A 115 21.15 -7.81 3.87
CA TYR A 115 20.88 -8.62 2.67
C TYR A 115 21.34 -7.90 1.38
N PRO A 116 22.65 -7.61 1.23
CA PRO A 116 23.17 -6.70 0.19
C PRO A 116 23.07 -7.23 -1.24
N ASN A 117 22.91 -8.54 -1.42
CA ASN A 117 22.88 -9.18 -2.75
C ASN A 117 21.46 -9.46 -3.26
N GLU A 118 20.43 -9.07 -2.50
CA GLU A 118 19.03 -9.32 -2.85
C GLU A 118 18.52 -8.35 -3.91
N LYS A 119 17.82 -8.89 -4.91
CA LYS A 119 17.24 -8.13 -6.02
C LYS A 119 15.76 -7.81 -5.77
N TYR A 120 15.21 -6.88 -6.55
CA TYR A 120 13.77 -6.57 -6.55
C TYR A 120 13.20 -6.30 -5.14
N ASN A 121 13.98 -5.58 -4.31
CA ASN A 121 13.63 -5.23 -2.93
C ASN A 121 13.36 -6.44 -2.00
N ALA A 122 13.85 -7.64 -2.34
CA ALA A 122 13.68 -8.82 -1.50
C ALA A 122 14.33 -8.67 -0.10
N HIS A 123 15.28 -7.76 0.07
CA HIS A 123 15.84 -7.39 1.38
C HIS A 123 14.77 -6.89 2.36
N LEU A 124 13.80 -6.08 1.90
CA LEU A 124 12.69 -5.60 2.74
C LEU A 124 11.84 -6.76 3.26
N ARG A 125 11.51 -7.70 2.36
CA ARG A 125 10.77 -8.92 2.70
C ARG A 125 11.50 -9.74 3.75
N LEU A 126 12.79 -10.03 3.53
CA LEU A 126 13.58 -10.84 4.44
C LEU A 126 13.69 -10.20 5.81
N LEU A 127 13.91 -8.88 5.88
CA LEU A 127 13.98 -8.19 7.17
C LEU A 127 12.63 -8.22 7.89
N ALA A 128 11.53 -7.90 7.21
CA ALA A 128 10.19 -7.91 7.81
C ALA A 128 9.84 -9.29 8.38
N LEU A 129 10.04 -10.36 7.61
CA LEU A 129 9.77 -11.74 8.03
C LEU A 129 10.67 -12.18 9.20
N VAL A 130 11.96 -11.83 9.19
CA VAL A 130 12.89 -12.16 10.29
C VAL A 130 12.53 -11.43 11.59
N LEU A 131 11.93 -10.24 11.50
CA LEU A 131 11.42 -9.51 12.65
C LEU A 131 10.03 -9.99 13.11
N GLY A 132 9.46 -11.01 12.45
CA GLY A 132 8.17 -11.61 12.82
C GLY A 132 6.94 -10.90 12.26
N TYR A 133 7.11 -10.00 11.28
CA TYR A 133 6.01 -9.34 10.58
C TYR A 133 5.62 -10.10 9.31
N ASP A 134 4.33 -10.03 8.96
CA ASP A 134 3.78 -10.66 7.77
C ASP A 134 3.96 -9.79 6.51
N GLY A 135 4.20 -8.49 6.68
CA GLY A 135 4.32 -7.52 5.62
C GLY A 135 4.78 -6.15 6.11
N ILE A 136 4.87 -5.18 5.19
CA ILE A 136 5.13 -3.78 5.50
C ILE A 136 3.90 -2.91 5.19
N ARG A 137 3.70 -1.86 5.97
CA ARG A 137 2.82 -0.73 5.69
C ARG A 137 3.70 0.50 5.49
N TYR A 138 3.53 1.22 4.39
CA TYR A 138 4.32 2.41 4.08
C TYR A 138 3.43 3.49 3.48
N TYR A 139 3.98 4.70 3.35
CA TYR A 139 3.25 5.83 2.81
C TYR A 139 3.85 6.30 1.47
N ASP A 140 3.00 6.36 0.45
CA ASP A 140 3.33 6.83 -0.89
C ASP A 140 2.22 7.76 -1.39
N PRO A 141 2.39 9.09 -1.27
CA PRO A 141 1.40 10.05 -1.73
C PRO A 141 1.32 10.16 -3.25
N ILE A 142 2.22 9.52 -4.00
CA ILE A 142 2.18 9.43 -5.47
C ILE A 142 1.33 8.23 -5.92
N ALA A 143 1.15 7.23 -5.06
CA ALA A 143 0.18 6.14 -5.22
C ALA A 143 -1.17 6.48 -4.57
N THR A 144 -1.66 5.62 -3.66
CA THR A 144 -2.91 5.82 -2.92
C THR A 144 -2.71 6.38 -1.52
N GLY A 145 -1.51 6.88 -1.18
CA GLY A 145 -1.19 7.38 0.15
C GLY A 145 -0.76 6.26 1.07
N GLU A 146 -1.69 5.42 1.53
CA GLU A 146 -1.36 4.31 2.42
C GLU A 146 -1.32 2.97 1.69
N GLU A 147 -0.13 2.35 1.66
CA GLU A 147 0.13 1.12 0.91
C GLU A 147 0.57 -0.02 1.85
N PHE A 148 0.20 -1.24 1.49
CA PHE A 148 0.54 -2.46 2.22
C PHE A 148 1.13 -3.50 1.28
N VAL A 149 2.25 -4.09 1.67
CA VAL A 149 2.84 -5.23 0.96
C VAL A 149 2.85 -6.43 1.90
N LEU A 150 2.02 -7.42 1.60
CA LEU A 150 1.91 -8.65 2.36
C LEU A 150 2.82 -9.73 1.77
N TYR A 151 3.76 -10.22 2.56
CA TYR A 151 4.67 -11.30 2.15
C TYR A 151 4.19 -12.68 2.60
N ASN A 152 3.54 -12.75 3.76
CA ASN A 152 2.91 -13.97 4.27
C ASN A 152 1.43 -14.02 3.87
N THR A 153 1.16 -14.40 2.62
CA THR A 153 -0.18 -14.31 2.03
C THR A 153 -1.20 -15.24 2.69
N ASP A 154 -0.76 -16.28 3.40
CA ASP A 154 -1.64 -17.21 4.12
C ASP A 154 -2.40 -16.53 5.29
N LYS A 155 -2.02 -15.30 5.65
CA LYS A 155 -2.69 -14.49 6.67
C LYS A 155 -3.98 -13.84 6.22
N VAL A 156 -4.29 -13.90 4.93
CA VAL A 156 -5.52 -13.38 4.36
C VAL A 156 -6.21 -14.44 3.50
N VAL A 157 -7.52 -14.33 3.39
CA VAL A 157 -8.32 -15.15 2.48
C VAL A 157 -9.02 -14.27 1.48
N LEU A 158 -8.98 -14.66 0.21
CA LEU A 158 -9.77 -14.01 -0.84
C LEU A 158 -11.26 -14.23 -0.57
N GLN A 159 -11.98 -13.15 -0.30
CA GLN A 159 -13.42 -13.16 -0.16
C GLN A 159 -14.05 -13.22 -1.56
N LYS A 160 -14.38 -14.44 -2.01
CA LYS A 160 -15.07 -14.63 -3.28
C LYS A 160 -16.38 -13.86 -3.30
N THR A 161 -16.51 -12.89 -4.19
CA THR A 161 -17.78 -12.26 -4.51
C THR A 161 -18.68 -13.33 -5.12
N LYS A 162 -19.78 -13.69 -4.43
CA LYS A 162 -20.83 -14.48 -5.06
C LYS A 162 -21.38 -13.64 -6.20
N ASN A 163 -21.04 -13.98 -7.45
CA ASN A 163 -21.73 -13.44 -8.61
C ASN A 163 -23.22 -13.74 -8.42
N LYS A 164 -24.02 -12.70 -8.14
CA LYS A 164 -25.46 -12.77 -8.34
C LYS A 164 -25.65 -12.99 -9.83
N LYS A 165 -25.83 -14.25 -10.24
CA LYS A 165 -26.41 -14.56 -11.54
C LYS A 165 -27.73 -13.77 -11.61
N LYS A 166 -27.80 -12.81 -12.54
CA LYS A 166 -29.07 -12.24 -12.99
C LYS A 166 -29.89 -13.34 -13.63
#